data_AF-A0A068S732-F1
#
_entry.id   AF-A0A068S732-F1
#
_cell.length_a   1.000
_cell.length_b   1.000
_cell.length_c   1.000
_cell.angle_alpha   90.00
_cell.angle_beta   90.00
_cell.angle_gamma   90.00
#
_symmetry.space_group_name_H-M   'P 1'
#
loop_
_entity.id
_entity.type
_entity.pdbx_description
1 polymer ?
#
loop_
_entity_poly.entity_id
_entity_poly.type
_entity_poly.pdbx_seq_one_letter_code
_entity_poly.pdbx_strand_id
1 'polypeptide(L)'
;MTTNAQEFNIEMTSVPKEHVKDVLRALLHSIFFHRLLVNVAPRELRFLDTTVATTDNREVDHLIEQRATEFFQTISSNNARQGKIAVLFYEQRDKKIWYPFSKAKELVCWERWAITINLAQPQSDLERQRSLRSVEHQLSQCLLDILRCANDHKEHIPSIKTIEGNPFPYHIAILTQSESWGAMIRRLLVTDAPATAGTETDTTNAPISPTIGPSQQRGGGGGGATNFGGDGMARPVPGSSNSGGNTSGHQSPSSRSPRRFE
;
A
#
# COMPACT_ATOMS: atom_id res chain seq x y z
N MET A 1 31.81 -3.23 -2.47
CA MET A 1 31.17 -4.07 -1.44
C MET A 1 29.68 -4.00 -1.69
N THR A 2 29.06 -5.11 -2.10
CA THR A 2 27.60 -5.25 -2.13
C THR A 2 27.12 -5.25 -0.68
N THR A 3 26.80 -4.08 -0.15
CA THR A 3 26.14 -3.98 1.16
C THR A 3 24.73 -4.53 0.99
N ASN A 4 24.47 -5.71 1.56
CA ASN A 4 23.10 -6.19 1.71
C ASN A 4 22.33 -5.17 2.56
N ALA A 5 21.11 -4.84 2.16
CA ALA A 5 20.26 -3.95 2.93
C ALA A 5 20.03 -4.54 4.33
N GLN A 6 20.10 -3.70 5.37
CA GLN A 6 19.69 -4.10 6.71
C GLN A 6 18.19 -4.43 6.70
N GLU A 7 17.81 -5.56 7.27
CA GLU A 7 16.43 -6.04 7.19
C GLU A 7 15.82 -6.26 8.57
N PHE A 8 14.63 -5.70 8.75
CA PHE A 8 13.80 -5.89 9.93
C PHE A 8 12.46 -6.49 9.53
N ASN A 9 11.99 -7.46 10.32
CA ASN A 9 10.74 -8.16 10.09
C ASN A 9 9.78 -7.88 11.24
N ILE A 10 8.59 -7.37 10.92
CA ILE A 10 7.50 -7.13 11.85
C ILE A 10 6.36 -8.07 11.45
N GLU A 11 5.84 -8.83 12.41
CA GLU A 11 4.73 -9.75 12.17
C GLU A 11 3.62 -9.53 13.21
N MET A 12 2.40 -9.40 12.72
CA MET A 12 1.19 -9.44 13.55
C MET A 12 0.31 -10.61 13.14
N THR A 13 -0.31 -11.22 14.14
CA THR A 13 -1.14 -12.40 13.99
C THR A 13 -2.57 -12.13 14.43
N SER A 14 -3.52 -12.83 13.79
CA SER A 14 -4.93 -12.78 14.14
C SER A 14 -5.49 -11.35 14.19
N VAL A 15 -5.16 -10.53 13.18
CA VAL A 15 -5.68 -9.17 13.06
C VAL A 15 -7.06 -9.21 12.41
N PRO A 16 -8.14 -8.74 13.07
CA PRO A 16 -9.46 -8.63 12.45
C PRO A 16 -9.40 -7.70 11.23
N LYS A 17 -10.10 -8.08 10.16
CA LYS A 17 -10.02 -7.40 8.87
C LYS A 17 -10.34 -5.91 8.98
N GLU A 18 -11.33 -5.57 9.81
CA GLU A 18 -11.76 -4.20 10.11
C GLU A 18 -10.66 -3.30 10.70
N HIS A 19 -9.62 -3.87 11.33
CA HIS A 19 -8.54 -3.13 11.99
C HIS A 19 -7.23 -3.11 11.19
N VAL A 20 -7.16 -3.81 10.06
CA VAL A 20 -5.92 -3.93 9.29
C VAL A 20 -5.38 -2.58 8.84
N LYS A 21 -6.25 -1.69 8.36
CA LYS A 21 -5.83 -0.35 7.93
C LYS A 21 -5.20 0.43 9.07
N ASP A 22 -5.86 0.47 10.23
CA ASP A 22 -5.38 1.23 11.39
C ASP A 22 -4.07 0.69 11.94
N VAL A 23 -3.97 -0.62 12.07
CA VAL A 23 -2.75 -1.32 12.47
C VAL A 23 -1.60 -0.98 11.52
N LEU A 24 -1.83 -1.09 10.20
CA LEU A 24 -0.79 -0.83 9.22
C LEU A 24 -0.35 0.64 9.24
N ARG A 25 -1.29 1.59 9.37
CA ARG A 25 -0.96 3.02 9.52
C ARG A 25 -0.08 3.26 10.75
N ALA A 26 -0.44 2.69 11.90
CA ALA A 26 0.33 2.81 13.13
C ALA A 26 1.78 2.33 12.96
N LEU A 27 1.98 1.13 12.37
CA LEU A 27 3.31 0.59 12.11
C LEU A 27 4.11 1.45 11.13
N LEU A 28 3.49 1.88 10.02
CA LEU A 28 4.17 2.69 9.01
C LEU A 28 4.56 4.07 9.57
N HIS A 29 3.66 4.75 10.29
CA HIS A 29 3.99 6.03 10.91
C HIS A 29 5.15 5.91 11.90
N SER A 30 5.19 4.85 12.71
CA SER A 30 6.30 4.61 13.64
C SER A 30 7.63 4.42 12.91
N ILE A 31 7.66 3.64 11.82
CA ILE A 31 8.87 3.47 11.00
C ILE A 31 9.34 4.82 10.44
N PHE A 32 8.43 5.58 9.83
CA PHE A 32 8.77 6.89 9.27
C PHE A 32 9.19 7.90 10.35
N PHE A 33 8.58 7.86 11.54
CA PHE A 33 8.99 8.72 12.65
C PHE A 33 10.47 8.53 13.02
N HIS A 34 10.97 7.29 12.96
CA HIS A 34 12.36 6.97 13.30
C HIS A 34 13.35 7.07 12.13
N ARG A 35 12.87 7.16 10.88
CA ARG A 35 13.71 7.06 9.67
C ARG A 35 13.57 8.21 8.68
N LEU A 36 12.60 9.09 8.87
CA LEU A 36 12.46 10.30 8.08
C LEU A 36 13.42 11.36 8.64
N LEU A 37 14.55 11.55 7.96
CA LEU A 37 15.62 12.46 8.39
C LEU A 37 15.38 13.89 7.87
N VAL A 38 14.21 14.44 8.16
CA VAL A 38 13.85 15.84 7.91
C VAL A 38 13.35 16.48 9.19
N ASN A 39 13.38 17.80 9.24
CA ASN A 39 12.77 18.53 10.34
C ASN A 39 11.26 18.35 10.29
N VAL A 40 10.73 17.69 11.31
CA VAL A 40 9.30 17.42 11.50
C VAL A 40 8.91 17.72 12.94
N ALA A 41 7.68 18.17 13.13
CA ALA A 41 7.09 18.24 14.46
C ALA A 41 6.48 16.87 14.83
N PRO A 42 6.75 16.36 16.04
CA PRO A 42 6.12 15.14 16.51
C PRO A 42 4.60 15.35 16.68
N ARG A 43 3.83 14.32 16.33
CA ARG A 43 2.38 14.24 16.52
C ARG A 43 2.01 12.90 17.14
N GLU A 44 0.77 12.79 17.63
CA GLU A 44 0.22 11.56 18.20
C GLU A 44 -0.89 10.99 17.31
N LEU A 45 -0.81 9.71 17.00
CA LEU A 45 -1.91 8.91 16.49
C LEU A 45 -2.36 7.95 17.60
N ARG A 46 -3.65 7.97 17.94
CA ARG A 46 -4.24 7.05 18.91
C ARG A 46 -5.02 5.95 18.20
N PHE A 47 -4.69 4.71 18.54
CA PHE A 47 -5.40 3.54 18.06
C PHE A 47 -5.48 2.49 19.18
N LEU A 48 -6.70 2.08 19.52
CA LEU A 48 -6.99 1.33 20.75
C LEU A 48 -6.42 2.11 21.97
N ASP A 49 -5.88 1.43 22.97
CA ASP A 49 -5.21 2.06 24.10
C ASP A 49 -3.70 2.30 23.84
N THR A 50 -3.30 2.38 22.57
CA THR A 50 -1.90 2.63 22.15
C THR A 50 -1.76 4.02 21.53
N THR A 51 -0.70 4.74 21.92
CA THR A 51 -0.31 6.02 21.33
C THR A 51 0.94 5.83 20.48
N VAL A 52 0.88 6.29 19.23
CA VAL A 52 1.94 6.16 18.23
C VAL A 52 2.51 7.54 17.93
N ALA A 53 3.83 7.67 17.99
CA ALA A 53 4.52 8.87 17.54
C ALA A 53 4.51 8.94 16.00
N THR A 54 4.07 10.07 15.46
CA THR A 54 4.01 10.33 14.02
C THR A 54 4.66 11.68 13.68
N THR A 55 4.79 11.97 12.39
CA THR A 55 5.34 13.24 11.90
C THR A 55 4.23 14.11 11.33
N ASP A 56 4.47 15.42 11.22
CA ASP A 56 3.58 16.37 10.54
C ASP A 56 3.78 16.42 9.02
N ASN A 57 4.60 15.54 8.45
CA ASN A 57 4.89 15.49 7.03
C ASN A 57 3.67 14.99 6.23
N ARG A 58 3.01 15.92 5.52
CA ARG A 58 1.78 15.67 4.75
C ARG A 58 1.96 14.69 3.59
N GLU A 59 3.15 14.66 2.98
CA GLU A 59 3.43 13.75 1.86
C GLU A 59 3.51 12.31 2.35
N VAL A 60 4.21 12.09 3.48
CA VAL A 60 4.30 10.77 4.13
C VAL A 60 2.93 10.33 4.64
N ASP A 61 2.17 11.23 5.26
CA ASP A 61 0.81 10.95 5.73
C ASP A 61 -0.12 10.48 4.59
N HIS A 62 -0.13 11.22 3.47
CA HIS A 62 -0.92 10.86 2.30
C HIS A 62 -0.46 9.53 1.67
N LEU A 63 0.85 9.31 1.58
CA LEU A 63 1.42 8.06 1.06
C LEU A 63 1.01 6.86 1.94
N ILE A 64 1.07 7.00 3.27
CA ILE A 64 0.67 5.95 4.21
C ILE A 64 -0.81 5.62 4.03
N GLU A 65 -1.68 6.62 3.95
CA GLU A 65 -3.12 6.42 3.75
C GLU A 65 -3.44 5.73 2.41
N GLN A 66 -2.78 6.17 1.34
CA GLN A 66 -2.92 5.57 0.02
C GLN A 66 -2.52 4.08 0.05
N ARG A 67 -1.35 3.78 0.62
CA ARG A 67 -0.79 2.42 0.64
C ARG A 67 -1.54 1.51 1.60
N ALA A 68 -2.01 2.00 2.75
CA ALA A 68 -2.87 1.23 3.63
C ALA A 68 -4.19 0.86 2.97
N THR A 69 -4.77 1.78 2.18
CA THR A 69 -5.99 1.54 1.41
C THR A 69 -5.77 0.52 0.29
N GLU A 70 -4.71 0.68 -0.51
CA GLU A 70 -4.33 -0.26 -1.58
C GLU A 70 -4.04 -1.68 -1.03
N PHE A 71 -3.33 -1.75 0.10
CA PHE A 71 -3.04 -3.00 0.80
C PHE A 71 -4.33 -3.70 1.23
N PHE A 72 -5.24 -2.96 1.87
CA PHE A 72 -6.52 -3.47 2.32
C PHE A 72 -7.40 -3.98 1.17
N GLN A 73 -7.41 -3.27 0.04
CA GLN A 73 -8.12 -3.70 -1.17
C GLN A 73 -7.51 -4.98 -1.73
N THR A 74 -6.18 -5.07 -1.81
CA THR A 74 -5.47 -6.26 -2.32
C THR A 74 -5.78 -7.52 -1.50
N ILE A 75 -5.72 -7.44 -0.17
CA ILE A 75 -6.04 -8.59 0.70
C ILE A 75 -7.53 -8.96 0.64
N SER A 76 -8.41 -7.96 0.43
CA SER A 76 -9.86 -8.16 0.39
C SER A 76 -10.30 -8.83 -0.90
N SER A 77 -9.83 -8.35 -2.05
CA SER A 77 -10.18 -8.88 -3.36
C SER A 77 -9.69 -10.31 -3.57
N ASN A 78 -8.53 -10.64 -3.01
CA ASN A 78 -7.91 -11.96 -3.15
C ASN A 78 -8.37 -12.97 -2.09
N ASN A 79 -9.28 -12.60 -1.18
CA ASN A 79 -9.65 -13.38 0.01
C ASN A 79 -8.41 -13.90 0.77
N ALA A 80 -7.34 -13.10 0.80
CA ALA A 80 -6.06 -13.50 1.31
C ALA A 80 -6.12 -13.74 2.82
N ARG A 81 -5.39 -14.75 3.32
CA ARG A 81 -5.25 -15.01 4.76
C ARG A 81 -4.23 -14.11 5.44
N GLN A 82 -3.37 -13.49 4.65
CA GLN A 82 -2.27 -12.65 5.09
C GLN A 82 -1.98 -11.61 4.00
N GLY A 83 -1.50 -10.45 4.41
CA GLY A 83 -0.89 -9.48 3.50
C GLY A 83 0.56 -9.19 3.91
N LYS A 84 1.39 -8.87 2.92
CA LYS A 84 2.79 -8.47 3.11
C LYS A 84 3.06 -7.13 2.45
N ILE A 85 3.80 -6.28 3.13
CA ILE A 85 4.18 -4.94 2.67
C ILE A 85 5.58 -4.62 3.22
N ALA A 86 6.36 -3.80 2.52
CA ALA A 86 7.61 -3.29 3.08
C ALA A 86 7.82 -1.80 2.84
N VAL A 87 8.53 -1.18 3.77
CA VAL A 87 9.16 0.13 3.59
C VAL A 87 10.62 -0.11 3.22
N LEU A 88 11.08 0.55 2.15
CA LEU A 88 12.46 0.49 1.67
C LEU A 88 13.06 1.88 1.67
N PHE A 89 14.27 2.01 2.22
CA PHE A 89 15.04 3.25 2.20
C PHE A 89 16.29 3.08 1.31
N TYR A 90 16.56 4.08 0.49
CA TYR A 90 17.60 4.06 -0.52
C TYR A 90 18.64 5.15 -0.31
N GLU A 91 19.85 4.88 -0.80
CA GLU A 91 20.91 5.85 -0.99
C GLU A 91 21.02 6.10 -2.50
N GLN A 92 21.00 7.36 -2.91
CA GLN A 92 21.33 7.73 -4.28
C GLN A 92 22.86 7.78 -4.44
N ARG A 93 23.39 6.91 -5.30
CA ARG A 93 24.82 6.84 -5.63
C ARG A 93 25.04 7.18 -7.10
N ASP A 94 26.19 7.76 -7.40
CA ASP A 94 26.62 7.88 -8.79
C ASP A 94 27.16 6.54 -9.25
N LYS A 95 26.65 6.00 -10.37
CA LYS A 95 27.25 4.82 -10.98
C LYS A 95 28.65 5.18 -11.43
N LYS A 96 29.63 4.42 -10.93
CA LYS A 96 31.00 4.46 -11.44
C LYS A 96 31.06 3.77 -12.81
N ILE A 97 30.51 4.41 -13.83
CA ILE A 97 30.72 4.03 -15.23
C ILE A 97 32.06 4.62 -15.66
N TRP A 98 32.92 3.82 -16.28
CA TRP A 98 34.29 4.22 -16.64
C TRP A 98 34.38 5.31 -17.72
N TYR A 99 33.24 5.73 -18.30
CA TYR A 99 33.17 6.77 -19.33
C TYR A 99 32.89 8.17 -18.74
N PRO A 100 33.65 9.20 -19.13
CA PRO A 100 33.65 10.53 -18.50
C PRO A 100 32.39 11.40 -18.74
N PHE A 101 31.35 10.89 -19.40
CA PHE A 101 30.15 11.67 -19.75
C PHE A 101 28.83 11.10 -19.21
N SER A 102 28.84 9.98 -18.47
CA SER A 102 27.61 9.39 -17.93
C SER A 102 27.47 9.65 -16.43
N LYS A 103 26.56 10.55 -16.07
CA LYS A 103 26.09 10.76 -14.68
C LYS A 103 24.86 9.90 -14.41
N ALA A 104 24.97 8.59 -14.58
CA ALA A 104 23.86 7.70 -14.23
C ALA A 104 23.78 7.56 -12.72
N LYS A 105 22.65 7.94 -12.11
CA LYS A 105 22.37 7.72 -10.69
C LYS A 105 21.80 6.32 -10.49
N GLU A 106 22.13 5.68 -9.38
CA GLU A 106 21.52 4.43 -8.92
C GLU A 106 20.94 4.58 -7.52
N LEU A 107 19.86 3.85 -7.25
CA LEU A 107 19.29 3.71 -5.92
C LEU A 107 19.74 2.39 -5.31
N VAL A 108 20.46 2.47 -4.20
CA VAL A 108 20.91 1.30 -3.44
C VAL A 108 20.09 1.22 -2.15
N CYS A 109 19.32 0.17 -1.99
CA CYS A 109 18.56 -0.07 -0.76
C CYS A 109 19.54 -0.32 0.39
N TRP A 110 19.46 0.49 1.45
CA TRP A 110 20.31 0.32 2.64
C TRP A 110 19.51 -0.22 3.83
N GLU A 111 18.18 -0.06 3.86
CA GLU A 111 17.33 -0.60 4.92
C GLU A 111 15.95 -1.00 4.39
N ARG A 112 15.43 -2.12 4.93
CA ARG A 112 14.13 -2.68 4.61
C ARG A 112 13.38 -3.08 5.89
N TRP A 113 12.14 -2.62 6.00
CA TRP A 113 11.18 -3.06 7.03
C TRP A 113 10.08 -3.87 6.38
N ALA A 114 10.14 -5.20 6.51
CA ALA A 114 9.11 -6.10 6.02
C ALA A 114 8.03 -6.30 7.10
N ILE A 115 6.78 -6.01 6.74
CA ILE A 115 5.61 -6.12 7.61
C ILE A 115 4.71 -7.21 7.08
N THR A 116 4.34 -8.13 7.97
CA THR A 116 3.46 -9.25 7.68
C THR A 116 2.23 -9.18 8.60
N ILE A 117 1.03 -9.12 8.01
CA ILE A 117 -0.24 -9.07 8.76
C ILE A 117 -1.05 -10.32 8.44
N ASN A 118 -1.18 -11.22 9.42
CA ASN A 118 -2.06 -12.38 9.31
C ASN A 118 -3.47 -12.02 9.79
N LEU A 119 -4.48 -12.35 8.99
CA LEU A 119 -5.87 -12.01 9.27
C LEU A 119 -6.53 -13.03 10.20
N ALA A 120 -7.30 -12.54 11.17
CA ALA A 120 -8.20 -13.38 11.96
C ALA A 120 -9.41 -13.82 11.12
N GLN A 121 -9.96 -14.98 11.48
CA GLN A 121 -11.26 -15.48 11.00
C GLN A 121 -12.17 -15.74 12.21
N PRO A 122 -12.55 -14.70 12.97
CA PRO A 122 -13.34 -14.87 14.18
C PRO A 122 -14.71 -15.46 13.83
N GLN A 123 -15.12 -16.51 14.53
CA GLN A 123 -16.40 -17.21 14.37
C GLN A 123 -17.45 -16.74 15.40
N SER A 124 -17.06 -15.90 16.36
CA SER A 124 -17.96 -15.34 17.38
C SER A 124 -17.54 -13.94 17.84
N ASP A 125 -18.47 -13.21 18.46
CA ASP A 125 -18.19 -11.89 19.05
C ASP A 125 -17.15 -11.97 20.19
N LEU A 126 -17.17 -13.07 20.96
CA LEU A 126 -16.20 -13.31 22.02
C LEU A 126 -14.76 -13.46 21.46
N GLU A 127 -14.61 -14.16 20.34
CA GLU A 127 -13.32 -14.27 19.64
C GLU A 127 -12.86 -12.94 19.06
N ARG A 128 -13.79 -12.13 18.53
CA ARG A 128 -13.47 -10.76 18.07
C ARG A 128 -12.93 -9.91 19.22
N GLN A 129 -13.58 -9.93 20.39
CA GLN A 129 -13.11 -9.20 21.58
C GLN A 129 -11.73 -9.66 22.07
N ARG A 130 -11.46 -10.98 22.07
CA ARG A 130 -10.14 -11.52 22.41
C ARG A 130 -9.08 -11.09 21.38
N SER A 131 -9.43 -11.11 20.10
CA SER A 131 -8.53 -10.69 19.01
C SER A 131 -8.16 -9.22 19.15
N LEU A 132 -9.11 -8.35 19.52
CA LEU A 132 -8.85 -6.93 19.73
C LEU A 132 -7.82 -6.65 20.82
N ARG A 133 -7.95 -7.29 22.00
CA ARG A 133 -6.94 -7.17 23.07
C ARG A 133 -5.57 -7.71 22.64
N SER A 134 -5.56 -8.78 21.84
CA SER A 134 -4.34 -9.33 21.27
C SER A 134 -3.69 -8.37 20.27
N VAL A 135 -4.48 -7.69 19.43
CA VAL A 135 -4.00 -6.67 18.48
C VAL A 135 -3.36 -5.51 19.21
N GLU A 136 -3.99 -5.00 20.27
CA GLU A 136 -3.43 -3.92 21.08
C GLU A 136 -2.07 -4.32 21.68
N HIS A 137 -1.99 -5.49 22.31
CA HIS A 137 -0.76 -5.99 22.90
C HIS A 137 0.34 -6.18 21.84
N GLN A 138 0.01 -6.83 20.72
CA GLN A 138 0.96 -7.04 19.62
C GLN A 138 1.44 -5.73 19.01
N LEU A 139 0.54 -4.75 18.83
CA LEU A 139 0.91 -3.45 18.29
C LEU A 139 1.90 -2.75 19.22
N SER A 140 1.64 -2.73 20.53
CA SER A 140 2.55 -2.18 21.53
C SER A 140 3.95 -2.82 21.45
N GLN A 141 4.02 -4.15 21.33
CA GLN A 141 5.30 -4.85 21.15
C GLN A 141 5.99 -4.48 19.84
N CYS A 142 5.26 -4.49 18.72
CA CYS A 142 5.82 -4.14 17.40
C CYS A 142 6.37 -2.71 17.37
N LEU A 143 5.69 -1.75 18.01
CA LEU A 143 6.17 -0.36 18.10
C LEU A 143 7.46 -0.25 18.92
N LEU A 144 7.55 -0.99 20.03
CA LEU A 144 8.76 -1.05 20.82
C LEU A 144 9.91 -1.72 20.06
N ASP A 145 9.62 -2.75 19.27
CA ASP A 145 10.60 -3.42 18.42
C ASP A 145 11.08 -2.50 17.30
N ILE A 146 10.19 -1.72 16.67
CA ILE A 146 10.58 -0.67 15.71
C ILE A 146 11.52 0.32 16.37
N LEU A 147 11.17 0.85 17.56
CA LEU A 147 12.02 1.78 18.30
C LEU A 147 13.40 1.19 18.59
N ARG A 148 13.46 -0.05 19.10
CA ARG A 148 14.71 -0.74 19.43
C ARG A 148 15.56 -0.98 18.20
N CYS A 149 15.01 -1.62 17.17
CA CYS A 149 15.70 -1.87 15.91
C CYS A 149 16.23 -0.56 15.31
N ALA A 150 15.41 0.49 15.32
CA ALA A 150 15.79 1.79 14.81
C ALA A 150 16.90 2.48 15.62
N ASN A 151 16.89 2.29 16.95
CA ASN A 151 17.86 2.88 17.85
C ASN A 151 19.21 2.15 17.85
N ASP A 152 19.17 0.83 17.76
CA ASP A 152 20.32 -0.06 17.93
C ASP A 152 21.11 -0.24 16.62
N HIS A 153 20.46 -0.03 15.47
CA HIS A 153 21.08 -0.08 14.15
C HIS A 153 21.07 1.32 13.53
N LYS A 154 22.13 2.08 13.78
CA LYS A 154 22.34 3.42 13.22
C LYS A 154 23.58 3.49 12.33
N GLU A 155 24.48 2.56 12.50
CA GLU A 155 25.76 2.42 11.82
C GLU A 155 25.63 2.14 10.31
N HIS A 156 24.51 1.57 9.87
CA HIS A 156 24.24 1.30 8.46
C HIS A 156 23.53 2.46 7.76
N ILE A 157 23.12 3.51 8.48
CA ILE A 157 22.53 4.72 7.90
C ILE A 157 23.63 5.41 7.07
N PRO A 158 23.43 5.67 5.76
CA PRO A 158 24.44 6.31 4.94
C PRO A 158 24.77 7.73 5.42
N SER A 159 25.91 8.26 4.98
CA SER A 159 26.25 9.66 5.26
C SER A 159 25.30 10.60 4.52
N ILE A 160 24.81 11.61 5.24
CA ILE A 160 23.95 12.67 4.69
C ILE A 160 24.81 13.56 3.77
N LYS A 161 24.44 13.64 2.48
CA LYS A 161 25.16 14.42 1.45
C LYS A 161 24.46 15.72 1.07
N THR A 162 23.24 15.93 1.57
CA THR A 162 22.41 17.11 1.30
C THR A 162 21.77 17.60 2.60
N ILE A 163 21.60 18.90 2.72
CA ILE A 163 20.84 19.55 3.80
C ILE A 163 19.43 19.96 3.35
N GLU A 164 19.13 19.81 2.05
CA GLU A 164 17.84 20.13 1.47
C GLU A 164 16.94 18.90 1.46
N GLY A 165 15.84 18.96 2.22
CA GLY A 165 14.81 17.93 2.25
C GLY A 165 15.28 16.59 2.84
N ASN A 166 14.57 15.52 2.49
CA ASN A 166 14.87 14.16 2.97
C ASN A 166 16.05 13.57 2.19
N PRO A 167 17.18 13.24 2.84
CA PRO A 167 18.38 12.79 2.16
C PRO A 167 18.26 11.38 1.56
N PHE A 168 17.31 10.57 2.03
CA PHE A 168 17.17 9.16 1.65
C PHE A 168 15.82 8.88 1.01
N PRO A 169 15.76 8.64 -0.32
CA PRO A 169 14.53 8.24 -0.99
C PRO A 169 13.92 7.00 -0.34
N TYR A 170 12.60 6.90 -0.37
CA TYR A 170 11.86 5.76 0.21
C TYR A 170 10.77 5.25 -0.71
N HIS A 171 10.34 4.01 -0.48
CA HIS A 171 9.23 3.41 -1.18
C HIS A 171 8.45 2.45 -0.27
N ILE A 172 7.12 2.41 -0.41
CA ILE A 172 6.27 1.41 0.26
C ILE A 172 5.75 0.42 -0.79
N ALA A 173 6.15 -0.84 -0.65
CA ALA A 173 5.90 -1.92 -1.60
C ALA A 173 4.92 -2.95 -1.05
N ILE A 174 3.75 -3.10 -1.67
CA ILE A 174 2.77 -4.16 -1.37
C ILE A 174 3.05 -5.41 -2.19
N LEU A 175 3.11 -6.57 -1.54
CA LEU A 175 3.48 -7.83 -2.18
C LEU A 175 2.24 -8.63 -2.54
N THR A 176 2.16 -9.00 -3.80
CA THR A 176 1.23 -10.02 -4.28
C THR A 176 1.87 -11.40 -4.11
N GLN A 177 1.04 -12.43 -3.87
CA GLN A 177 1.50 -13.77 -3.48
C GLN A 177 2.43 -14.47 -4.51
N SER A 178 2.53 -13.96 -5.74
CA SER A 178 3.32 -14.55 -6.83
C SER A 178 4.66 -13.87 -7.13
N GLU A 179 4.96 -12.70 -6.54
CA GLU A 179 6.18 -11.95 -6.87
C GLU A 179 7.26 -12.06 -5.79
N SER A 180 8.50 -12.33 -6.22
CA SER A 180 9.68 -12.20 -5.35
C SER A 180 10.06 -10.73 -5.18
N TRP A 181 10.65 -10.37 -4.04
CA TRP A 181 11.16 -9.03 -3.76
C TRP A 181 12.03 -8.45 -4.88
N GLY A 182 12.90 -9.28 -5.46
CA GLY A 182 13.78 -8.85 -6.55
C GLY A 182 13.03 -8.57 -7.86
N ALA A 183 11.95 -9.28 -8.16
CA ALA A 183 11.11 -9.01 -9.33
C ALA A 183 10.33 -7.70 -9.15
N MET A 184 9.80 -7.47 -7.95
CA MET A 184 9.06 -6.25 -7.63
C MET A 184 9.95 -5.00 -7.66
N ILE A 185 11.14 -5.05 -7.06
CA ILE A 185 12.10 -3.94 -7.09
C ILE A 185 12.51 -3.62 -8.54
N ARG A 186 12.77 -4.63 -9.37
CA ARG A 186 13.06 -4.40 -10.80
C ARG A 186 11.90 -3.73 -11.53
N ARG A 187 10.66 -4.13 -11.26
CA ARG A 187 9.47 -3.48 -11.84
C ARG A 187 9.34 -2.02 -11.40
N LEU A 188 9.62 -1.73 -10.13
CA LEU A 188 9.59 -0.37 -9.58
C LEU A 188 10.73 0.51 -10.09
N LEU A 189 11.92 -0.03 -10.36
CA LEU A 189 13.03 0.72 -10.97
C LEU A 189 12.82 1.01 -12.47
N VAL A 190 11.88 0.30 -13.11
CA VAL A 190 11.50 0.48 -14.53
C VAL A 190 10.29 1.42 -14.67
N THR A 191 9.54 1.65 -13.59
CA THR A 191 8.38 2.56 -13.58
C THR A 191 8.82 3.85 -12.89
N ASP A 192 8.91 4.94 -13.64
CA ASP A 192 9.50 6.23 -13.23
C ASP A 192 9.23 6.67 -11.78
N ALA A 193 10.27 7.24 -11.16
CA ALA A 193 10.20 7.91 -9.87
C ALA A 193 9.16 9.04 -9.88
N PRO A 194 8.34 9.21 -8.82
CA PRO A 194 7.40 10.32 -8.74
C PRO A 194 8.11 11.65 -8.52
N ALA A 195 7.47 12.70 -9.06
CA ALA A 195 7.99 14.04 -9.34
C ALA A 195 8.77 14.72 -8.20
N THR A 196 9.96 15.23 -8.53
CA THR A 196 10.55 16.36 -7.82
C THR A 196 9.81 17.63 -8.23
N ALA A 197 9.11 18.26 -7.29
CA ALA A 197 8.51 19.58 -7.46
C ALA A 197 9.64 20.62 -7.63
N GLY A 198 9.88 21.01 -8.88
CA GLY A 198 10.62 22.22 -9.21
C GLY A 198 9.64 23.40 -9.26
N THR A 199 9.78 24.31 -8.31
CA THR A 199 9.09 25.60 -8.32
C THR A 199 9.75 26.48 -9.38
N GLU A 200 9.14 26.65 -10.54
CA GLU A 200 9.49 27.73 -11.47
C GLU A 200 8.29 28.67 -11.62
N THR A 201 8.40 29.81 -10.94
CA THR A 201 7.69 31.05 -11.23
C THR A 201 8.42 31.74 -12.38
N ASP A 202 7.75 32.03 -13.51
CA ASP A 202 7.84 33.36 -14.12
C ASP A 202 6.80 33.58 -15.23
N THR A 203 6.73 34.84 -15.66
CA THR A 203 5.51 35.60 -15.94
C THR A 203 5.30 35.81 -17.46
N THR A 204 4.03 36.05 -17.85
CA THR A 204 3.53 36.82 -19.02
C THR A 204 4.43 37.02 -20.25
N ASN A 205 3.92 36.67 -21.45
CA ASN A 205 3.59 37.65 -22.49
C ASN A 205 2.99 36.99 -23.75
N ALA A 206 1.82 37.49 -24.18
CA ALA A 206 1.24 37.27 -25.51
C ALA A 206 1.62 38.45 -26.43
N PRO A 207 1.63 38.26 -27.76
CA PRO A 207 1.14 39.33 -28.62
C PRO A 207 0.25 38.88 -29.79
N ILE A 208 -0.96 39.45 -29.82
CA ILE A 208 -1.63 40.19 -30.91
C ILE A 208 -1.31 39.86 -32.39
N SER A 209 -2.36 39.48 -33.13
CA SER A 209 -2.47 39.56 -34.60
C SER A 209 -2.66 41.00 -35.11
N PRO A 210 -2.43 41.23 -36.43
CA PRO A 210 -3.46 41.92 -37.20
C PRO A 210 -3.73 41.32 -38.61
N THR A 211 -4.86 41.77 -39.13
CA THR A 211 -5.75 41.30 -40.20
C THR A 211 -5.38 41.75 -41.63
N ILE A 212 -5.89 41.02 -42.66
CA ILE A 212 -6.62 41.47 -43.90
C ILE A 212 -6.17 40.72 -45.19
N GLY A 213 -7.16 40.14 -45.91
CA GLY A 213 -7.08 39.26 -47.12
C GLY A 213 -6.93 39.98 -48.48
N PRO A 214 -7.55 39.56 -49.62
CA PRO A 214 -8.69 38.63 -49.81
C PRO A 214 -8.69 37.66 -51.06
N SER A 215 -9.78 36.88 -51.19
CA SER A 215 -10.40 36.25 -52.41
C SER A 215 -9.70 35.00 -53.02
N GLN A 216 -10.31 33.92 -53.52
CA GLN A 216 -11.57 33.63 -54.27
C GLN A 216 -11.87 32.10 -54.10
N GLN A 217 -13.07 31.67 -53.68
CA GLN A 217 -14.25 31.25 -54.46
C GLN A 217 -14.29 29.80 -55.01
N ARG A 218 -15.48 29.18 -54.85
CA ARG A 218 -16.10 28.00 -55.53
C ARG A 218 -15.65 26.63 -55.01
N GLY A 219 -16.50 25.77 -54.45
CA GLY A 219 -17.86 25.30 -54.81
C GLY A 219 -17.79 23.76 -54.66
N GLY A 220 -18.78 22.93 -54.36
CA GLY A 220 -20.23 22.96 -54.18
C GLY A 220 -20.71 21.49 -54.10
N GLY A 221 -21.91 21.24 -53.58
CA GLY A 221 -22.68 19.97 -53.68
C GLY A 221 -22.26 18.89 -52.66
N GLY A 222 -23.11 18.37 -51.77
CA GLY A 222 -24.42 17.72 -51.99
C GLY A 222 -24.20 16.19 -51.91
N GLY A 223 -24.97 15.32 -51.28
CA GLY A 223 -26.22 15.32 -50.53
C GLY A 223 -26.58 13.84 -50.21
N GLY A 224 -27.69 13.59 -49.50
CA GLY A 224 -28.39 12.29 -49.37
C GLY A 224 -27.99 11.45 -48.14
N ALA A 225 -28.79 11.23 -47.09
CA ALA A 225 -30.19 10.78 -46.91
C ALA A 225 -30.37 9.24 -46.80
N THR A 226 -30.66 8.80 -45.56
CA THR A 226 -31.73 7.86 -45.10
C THR A 226 -31.97 6.50 -45.78
N ASN A 227 -31.96 5.41 -44.99
CA ASN A 227 -33.04 4.40 -44.81
C ASN A 227 -32.56 3.32 -43.80
N PHE A 228 -33.28 2.98 -42.71
CA PHE A 228 -34.54 2.21 -42.50
C PHE A 228 -34.40 0.67 -42.49
N GLY A 229 -35.01 0.07 -41.45
CA GLY A 229 -35.43 -1.34 -41.35
C GLY A 229 -34.46 -2.24 -40.55
N GLY A 230 -34.85 -3.02 -39.54
CA GLY A 230 -36.16 -3.47 -39.08
C GLY A 230 -36.08 -4.96 -38.68
N ASP A 231 -36.67 -5.30 -37.54
CA ASP A 231 -37.22 -6.60 -37.11
C ASP A 231 -36.33 -7.79 -36.70
N GLY A 232 -36.77 -8.46 -35.61
CA GLY A 232 -36.39 -9.84 -35.30
C GLY A 232 -36.60 -10.30 -33.85
N MET A 233 -37.85 -10.51 -33.43
CA MET A 233 -38.26 -11.19 -32.19
C MET A 233 -37.69 -12.62 -32.04
N ALA A 234 -37.44 -13.08 -30.80
CA ALA A 234 -38.10 -14.26 -30.18
C ALA A 234 -37.29 -14.88 -29.01
N ARG A 235 -37.94 -14.94 -27.83
CA ARG A 235 -37.82 -16.01 -26.80
C ARG A 235 -38.83 -17.13 -27.18
N PRO A 236 -38.77 -18.40 -26.71
CA PRO A 236 -38.58 -18.80 -25.30
C PRO A 236 -37.90 -20.16 -25.00
N VAL A 237 -37.71 -20.41 -23.69
CA VAL A 237 -37.44 -21.67 -22.96
C VAL A 237 -38.58 -22.70 -23.17
N PRO A 238 -38.44 -24.04 -22.92
CA PRO A 238 -38.53 -24.57 -21.54
C PRO A 238 -37.90 -25.97 -21.25
N GLY A 239 -37.93 -26.37 -19.97
CA GLY A 239 -37.97 -27.78 -19.51
C GLY A 239 -36.88 -28.16 -18.49
N SER A 240 -37.14 -28.19 -17.17
CA SER A 240 -37.76 -29.30 -16.37
C SER A 240 -36.86 -30.54 -16.29
N SER A 241 -36.61 -31.24 -15.17
CA SER A 241 -37.25 -31.33 -13.85
C SER A 241 -36.51 -32.41 -13.02
N ASN A 242 -36.90 -32.55 -11.75
CA ASN A 242 -36.76 -33.69 -10.83
C ASN A 242 -35.50 -33.80 -9.98
N SER A 243 -35.52 -34.24 -8.71
CA SER A 243 -36.54 -34.38 -7.64
C SER A 243 -35.90 -35.27 -6.54
N GLY A 244 -36.23 -35.03 -5.27
CA GLY A 244 -36.06 -35.97 -4.14
C GLY A 244 -35.00 -35.51 -3.14
N GLY A 245 -35.25 -35.27 -1.84
CA GLY A 245 -36.40 -35.57 -0.98
C GLY A 245 -36.13 -36.78 -0.07
N ASN A 246 -35.64 -36.57 1.15
CA ASN A 246 -36.13 -37.16 2.43
C ASN A 246 -35.16 -36.85 3.62
N THR A 247 -35.62 -36.09 4.64
CA THR A 247 -36.09 -36.52 6.00
C THR A 247 -34.99 -37.10 6.91
N SER A 248 -34.56 -36.38 7.95
CA SER A 248 -35.11 -36.33 9.34
C SER A 248 -34.44 -37.33 10.28
N GLY A 249 -33.84 -36.81 11.37
CA GLY A 249 -33.26 -37.64 12.43
C GLY A 249 -32.71 -36.82 13.59
N HIS A 250 -33.60 -36.25 14.40
CA HIS A 250 -33.30 -35.74 15.74
C HIS A 250 -32.85 -36.88 16.66
N GLN A 251 -31.77 -36.69 17.45
CA GLN A 251 -31.73 -36.99 18.88
C GLN A 251 -30.38 -36.63 19.55
N SER A 252 -30.46 -35.77 20.56
CA SER A 252 -29.59 -35.63 21.74
C SER A 252 -30.48 -34.88 22.75
N PRO A 253 -30.50 -35.18 24.06
CA PRO A 253 -29.30 -35.14 24.90
C PRO A 253 -29.26 -36.18 26.05
N SER A 254 -28.10 -36.40 26.66
CA SER A 254 -28.09 -36.82 28.07
C SER A 254 -26.91 -36.22 28.83
N SER A 255 -27.28 -35.61 29.93
CA SER A 255 -26.49 -34.91 30.93
C SER A 255 -25.85 -35.91 31.90
N ARG A 256 -24.58 -35.67 32.27
CA ARG A 256 -23.98 -36.24 33.47
C ARG A 256 -23.10 -35.21 34.17
N SER A 257 -23.55 -34.82 35.35
CA SER A 257 -22.81 -34.04 36.35
C SER A 257 -22.05 -34.98 37.32
N PRO A 258 -21.12 -34.47 38.16
CA PRO A 258 -19.86 -35.13 38.48
C PRO A 258 -19.88 -35.97 39.76
N ARG A 259 -18.96 -36.93 39.86
CA ARG A 259 -18.61 -37.57 41.14
C ARG A 259 -17.49 -36.78 41.82
N ARG A 260 -17.79 -36.35 43.05
CA ARG A 260 -16.85 -35.94 44.09
C ARG A 260 -16.54 -37.17 44.94
N PHE A 261 -15.27 -37.50 45.14
CA PHE A 261 -14.80 -38.28 46.28
C PHE A 261 -13.38 -37.82 46.63
N GLU A 262 -13.25 -37.45 47.90
CA GLU A 262 -12.06 -37.33 48.77
C GLU A 262 -10.83 -36.55 48.30
#